data_AF-R4JHD8-F1
#
_entry.id   AF-R4JHD8-F1
#
_cell.length_a   1.000
_cell.length_b   1.000
_cell.length_c   1.000
_cell.angle_alpha   90.00
_cell.angle_beta   90.00
_cell.angle_gamma   90.00
#
_symmetry.space_group_name_H-M   'P 1'
#
loop_
_entity.id
_entity.type
_entity.pdbx_description
1 polymer ?
#
loop_
_entity_poly.entity_id
_entity_poly.type
_entity_poly.pdbx_seq_one_letter_code
_entity_poly.pdbx_strand_id
1 'polypeptide(L)'
;MDREGKGETLLPPHLAARALGVSPATLRRYAALWEGVVGPLPRDPRGGRLWPKEALARLQAAREAHLREGLPLEEAWPGSRGTSRPPLALPSEGEALALLRALAERLERVEGELRALRRRTPA
;
A
#
# COMPACT_ATOMS: atom_id res chain seq x y z
N MET A 1 35.04 2.47 -22.66
CA MET A 1 34.03 3.40 -22.11
C MET A 1 33.35 2.67 -20.97
N ASP A 2 34.07 2.66 -19.85
CA ASP A 2 33.72 1.98 -18.62
C ASP A 2 32.61 2.76 -17.92
N ARG A 3 31.40 2.19 -17.85
CA ARG A 3 30.36 2.72 -16.97
C ARG A 3 30.70 2.24 -15.56
N GLU A 4 31.31 3.12 -14.79
CA GLU A 4 31.43 3.02 -13.33
C GLU A 4 30.09 2.58 -12.73
N GLY A 5 30.02 1.32 -12.32
CA GLY A 5 28.95 0.82 -11.47
C GLY A 5 29.09 1.50 -10.11
N LYS A 6 28.31 2.57 -9.89
CA LYS A 6 28.08 3.12 -8.55
C LYS A 6 27.64 1.96 -7.66
N GLY A 7 28.51 1.53 -6.75
CA GLY A 7 28.31 0.35 -5.92
C GLY A 7 27.11 0.52 -4.99
N GLU A 8 25.92 0.13 -5.46
CA GLU A 8 24.77 -0.12 -4.59
C GLU A 8 25.22 -1.17 -3.57
N THR A 9 25.35 -0.76 -2.30
CA THR A 9 25.73 -1.69 -1.25
C THR A 9 24.56 -2.67 -1.04
N LEU A 10 24.70 -3.87 -1.60
CA LEU A 10 23.74 -4.94 -1.46
C LEU A 10 23.93 -5.66 -0.13
N LEU A 11 22.90 -5.61 0.72
CA LEU A 11 22.94 -6.24 2.04
C LEU A 11 22.29 -7.63 2.01
N PRO A 12 22.93 -8.66 2.61
CA PRO A 12 22.29 -9.95 2.81
C PRO A 12 21.14 -9.85 3.83
N PRO A 13 20.20 -10.81 3.85
CA PRO A 13 18.96 -10.70 4.63
C PRO A 13 19.18 -10.45 6.13
N HIS A 14 20.20 -11.06 6.74
CA HIS A 14 20.48 -10.89 8.16
C HIS A 14 20.94 -9.46 8.50
N LEU A 15 21.71 -8.82 7.63
CA LEU A 15 22.13 -7.42 7.82
C LEU A 15 20.99 -6.45 7.51
N ALA A 16 20.19 -6.74 6.48
CA ALA A 16 18.99 -5.96 6.17
C ALA A 16 17.97 -5.96 7.33
N ALA A 17 17.73 -7.12 7.94
CA ALA A 17 16.83 -7.25 9.09
C ALA A 17 17.33 -6.44 10.29
N ARG A 18 18.64 -6.51 10.58
CA ARG A 18 19.28 -5.71 11.62
C ARG A 18 19.20 -4.21 11.33
N ALA A 19 19.45 -3.80 10.10
CA ALA A 19 19.40 -2.39 9.69
C ALA A 19 17.99 -1.79 9.86
N LEU A 20 16.95 -2.58 9.59
CA LEU A 20 15.55 -2.17 9.77
C LEU A 20 15.02 -2.38 11.21
N GLY A 21 15.80 -3.03 12.10
CA GLY A 21 15.35 -3.37 13.44
C GLY A 21 14.15 -4.34 13.47
N VAL A 22 14.06 -5.26 12.50
CA VAL A 22 12.94 -6.21 12.38
C VAL A 22 13.39 -7.66 12.47
N SER A 23 12.45 -8.56 12.76
CA SER A 23 12.71 -9.99 12.73
C SER A 23 12.98 -10.49 11.29
N PRO A 24 13.73 -11.59 11.10
CA PRO A 24 13.89 -12.21 9.77
C PRO A 24 12.56 -12.61 9.11
N ALA A 25 11.56 -13.01 9.90
CA ALA A 25 10.23 -13.33 9.41
C ALA A 25 9.50 -12.09 8.85
N THR A 26 9.59 -10.97 9.57
CA THR A 26 9.07 -9.67 9.12
C THR A 26 9.76 -9.23 7.83
N LEU A 27 11.09 -9.35 7.76
CA LEU A 27 11.83 -9.00 6.54
C LEU A 27 11.39 -9.84 5.34
N ARG A 28 11.11 -11.15 5.51
CA ARG A 28 10.59 -11.99 4.42
C ARG A 28 9.23 -11.51 3.91
N ARG A 29 8.33 -11.08 4.79
CA ARG A 29 7.04 -10.48 4.40
C ARG A 29 7.26 -9.19 3.61
N TYR A 30 8.15 -8.32 4.09
CA TYR A 30 8.50 -7.07 3.40
C TYR A 30 9.11 -7.33 2.03
N ALA A 31 9.90 -8.39 1.90
CA ALA A 31 10.49 -8.80 0.63
C ALA A 31 9.42 -9.20 -0.39
N ALA A 32 8.37 -9.93 0.03
CA ALA A 32 7.26 -10.28 -0.86
C ALA A 32 6.48 -9.04 -1.30
N LEU A 33 6.23 -8.10 -0.40
CA LEU A 33 5.59 -6.82 -0.71
C LEU A 33 6.42 -5.97 -1.67
N TRP A 34 7.73 -5.83 -1.41
CA TRP A 34 8.66 -5.12 -2.30
C TRP A 34 8.58 -5.69 -3.72
N GLU A 35 8.70 -7.01 -3.87
CA GLU A 35 8.74 -7.65 -5.18
C GLU A 35 7.43 -7.56 -5.94
N GLY A 36 6.29 -7.53 -5.24
CA GLY A 36 4.97 -7.33 -5.84
C GLY A 36 4.72 -5.91 -6.33
N VAL A 37 5.41 -4.90 -5.78
CA VAL A 37 5.17 -3.47 -6.07
C VAL A 37 6.26 -2.86 -6.94
N VAL A 38 7.52 -3.17 -6.66
CA VAL A 38 8.69 -2.53 -7.30
C VAL A 38 9.37 -3.46 -8.30
N GLY A 39 9.34 -4.76 -8.06
CA GLY A 39 10.02 -5.77 -8.87
C GLY A 39 11.05 -6.59 -8.09
N PRO A 40 11.62 -7.64 -8.72
CA PRO A 40 12.42 -8.65 -8.05
C PRO A 40 13.66 -8.05 -7.37
N LEU A 41 13.94 -8.50 -6.14
CA LEU A 41 15.20 -8.15 -5.47
C LEU A 41 16.36 -8.92 -6.13
N PRO A 42 17.54 -8.27 -6.27
CA PRO A 42 18.76 -8.96 -6.70
C PRO A 42 19.00 -10.21 -5.85
N ARG A 43 19.57 -11.25 -6.46
CA ARG A 43 19.84 -12.51 -5.77
C ARG A 43 21.35 -12.81 -5.75
N ASP A 44 21.80 -13.43 -4.68
CA ASP A 44 23.15 -14.02 -4.62
C ASP A 44 23.21 -15.32 -5.44
N PRO A 45 24.41 -15.90 -5.67
CA PRO A 45 24.55 -17.16 -6.42
C PRO A 45 23.83 -18.37 -5.78
N ARG A 46 23.40 -18.27 -4.53
CA ARG A 46 22.64 -19.30 -3.80
C ARG A 46 21.13 -19.02 -3.82
N GLY A 47 20.68 -17.99 -4.54
CA GLY A 47 19.28 -17.57 -4.64
C GLY A 47 18.76 -16.70 -3.49
N GLY A 48 19.63 -16.34 -2.54
CA GLY A 48 19.32 -15.46 -1.41
C GLY A 48 19.04 -14.03 -1.86
N ARG A 49 18.01 -13.39 -1.29
CA ARG A 49 17.65 -11.99 -1.58
C ARG A 49 18.73 -11.04 -1.07
N LEU A 50 19.17 -10.14 -1.93
CA LEU A 50 20.07 -9.05 -1.61
C LEU A 50 19.29 -7.73 -1.62
N TRP A 51 19.58 -6.88 -0.64
CA TRP A 51 18.85 -5.66 -0.38
C TRP A 51 19.67 -4.43 -0.72
N PRO A 52 19.30 -3.67 -1.77
CA PRO A 52 19.85 -2.35 -2.00
C PRO A 52 19.58 -1.42 -0.81
N LYS A 53 20.50 -0.50 -0.52
CA LYS A 53 20.34 0.49 0.56
C LYS A 53 19.09 1.35 0.35
N GLU A 54 18.82 1.71 -0.89
CA GLU A 54 17.66 2.49 -1.33
C GLU A 54 16.37 1.75 -0.99
N ALA A 55 16.37 0.42 -1.13
CA ALA A 55 15.22 -0.40 -0.78
C ALA A 55 14.94 -0.38 0.73
N LEU A 56 15.99 -0.45 1.54
CA LEU A 56 15.87 -0.36 3.00
C LEU A 56 15.45 1.03 3.47
N ALA A 57 15.95 2.10 2.84
CA ALA A 57 15.55 3.46 3.17
C ALA A 57 14.05 3.69 2.91
N ARG A 58 13.53 3.21 1.77
CA ARG A 58 12.10 3.28 1.45
C ARG A 58 11.24 2.47 2.42
N LEU A 59 11.71 1.28 2.81
CA LEU A 59 11.08 0.43 3.82
C LEU A 59 10.99 1.11 5.18
N GLN A 60 12.08 1.75 5.59
CA GLN A 60 12.14 2.48 6.86
C GLN A 60 11.12 3.62 6.88
N ALA A 61 11.08 4.44 5.83
CA ALA A 61 10.11 5.52 5.70
C ALA A 61 8.65 5.03 5.73
N ALA A 62 8.35 3.94 5.03
CA ALA A 62 7.01 3.33 5.03
C ALA A 62 6.62 2.85 6.44
N ARG A 63 7.56 2.25 7.16
CA ARG A 63 7.32 1.78 8.53
C ARG A 63 7.08 2.93 9.50
N GLU A 64 7.80 4.02 9.37
CA GLU A 64 7.59 5.23 10.19
C GLU A 64 6.23 5.86 9.92
N ALA A 65 5.78 5.91 8.67
CA ALA A 65 4.44 6.37 8.31
C ALA A 65 3.34 5.44 8.88
N HIS A 66 3.51 4.12 8.75
CA HIS A 66 2.59 3.13 9.36
C HIS A 66 2.45 3.34 10.87
N LEU A 67 3.56 3.52 11.58
CA LEU A 67 3.54 3.71 13.04
C LEU A 67 2.96 5.06 13.47
N ARG A 68 3.18 6.12 12.68
CA ARG A 68 2.72 7.47 13.01
C ARG A 68 1.25 7.70 12.66
N GLU A 69 0.80 7.14 11.54
CA GLU A 69 -0.51 7.45 10.93
C GLU A 69 -1.50 6.28 11.03
N GLY A 70 -1.07 5.09 11.48
CA GLY A 70 -1.91 3.90 11.56
C GLY A 70 -2.29 3.30 10.20
N LEU A 71 -1.72 3.81 9.10
CA LEU A 71 -1.96 3.33 7.74
C LEU A 71 -1.43 1.91 7.55
N PRO A 72 -2.11 0.98 6.86
CA PRO A 72 -1.53 -0.30 6.48
C PRO A 72 -0.14 -0.14 5.84
N LEU A 73 0.80 -1.03 6.16
CA LEU A 73 2.20 -0.88 5.69
C LEU A 73 2.31 -0.88 4.17
N GLU A 74 1.42 -1.64 3.52
CA GLU A 74 1.24 -1.66 2.08
C GLU A 74 0.90 -0.27 1.55
N GLU A 75 0.00 0.47 2.19
CA GLU A 75 -0.41 1.83 1.80
C GLU A 75 0.63 2.89 2.16
N ALA A 76 1.39 2.65 3.22
CA ALA A 76 2.48 3.53 3.67
C ALA A 76 3.71 3.47 2.74
N TRP A 77 3.75 2.54 1.78
CA TRP A 77 4.89 2.39 0.88
C TRP A 77 4.97 3.49 -0.18
N PRO A 78 6.12 4.20 -0.32
CA PRO A 78 6.32 5.13 -1.42
C PRO A 78 6.50 4.33 -2.72
N GLY A 79 5.39 3.96 -3.36
CA GLY A 79 5.34 3.11 -4.56
C GLY A 79 4.15 2.15 -4.61
N SER A 80 3.43 1.90 -3.50
CA SER A 80 2.17 1.14 -3.53
C SER A 80 1.01 1.91 -4.16
N ARG A 81 1.22 3.19 -4.48
CA ARG A 81 0.59 3.83 -5.65
C ARG A 81 1.11 3.21 -6.96
N GLY A 82 1.03 1.88 -7.03
CA GLY A 82 1.49 1.01 -8.10
C GLY A 82 0.34 0.16 -8.64
N THR A 83 -0.88 0.68 -8.57
CA THR A 83 -1.75 0.70 -9.74
C THR A 83 -2.00 2.17 -9.98
N SER A 84 -2.04 2.59 -11.24
CA SER A 84 -2.70 3.83 -11.59
C SER A 84 -4.11 3.75 -11.00
N ARG A 85 -4.30 4.26 -9.77
CA ARG A 85 -5.53 4.99 -9.53
C ARG A 85 -5.37 6.12 -10.53
N PRO A 86 -6.16 6.18 -11.62
CA PRO A 86 -6.20 7.39 -12.41
C PRO A 86 -6.31 8.52 -11.40
N PRO A 87 -5.65 9.68 -11.60
CA PRO A 87 -5.91 10.82 -10.73
C PRO A 87 -7.42 10.84 -10.58
N LEU A 88 -7.92 10.71 -9.33
CA LEU A 88 -9.34 10.91 -9.14
C LEU A 88 -9.53 12.29 -9.71
N ALA A 89 -10.16 12.36 -10.89
CA ALA A 89 -10.70 13.60 -11.35
C ALA A 89 -11.65 13.93 -10.22
N LEU A 90 -11.21 14.85 -9.36
CA LEU A 90 -12.06 15.34 -8.30
C LEU A 90 -13.26 15.85 -9.06
N PRO A 91 -14.47 15.31 -8.79
CA PRO A 91 -15.64 15.77 -9.48
C PRO A 91 -15.67 17.29 -9.31
N SER A 92 -16.01 18.00 -10.39
CA SER A 92 -16.32 19.41 -10.26
C SER A 92 -17.34 19.58 -9.13
N GLU A 93 -17.37 20.76 -8.49
CA GLU A 93 -18.29 21.01 -7.39
C GLU A 93 -19.75 20.66 -7.75
N GLY A 94 -20.16 20.90 -9.01
CA GLY A 94 -21.46 20.50 -9.53
C GLY A 94 -21.67 18.98 -9.62
N GLU A 95 -20.67 18.23 -10.10
CA GLU A 95 -20.72 16.77 -10.15
C GLU A 95 -20.72 16.16 -8.74
N ALA A 96 -19.96 16.73 -7.81
CA ALA A 96 -19.95 16.29 -6.41
C ALA A 96 -21.32 16.48 -5.75
N LEU A 97 -21.95 17.65 -5.97
CA LEU A 97 -23.31 17.92 -5.49
C LEU A 97 -24.34 17.00 -6.12
N ALA A 98 -24.23 16.70 -7.42
CA ALA A 98 -25.11 15.76 -8.10
C ALA A 98 -25.00 14.34 -7.53
N LEU A 99 -23.77 13.87 -7.28
CA LEU A 99 -23.52 12.57 -6.66
C LEU A 99 -24.07 12.49 -5.23
N LEU A 100 -23.91 13.55 -4.43
CA LEU A 100 -24.46 13.62 -3.07
C LEU A 100 -25.98 13.58 -3.06
N ARG A 101 -26.64 14.28 -3.99
CA ARG A 101 -28.11 14.23 -4.14
C ARG A 101 -28.58 12.82 -4.53
N ALA A 102 -27.94 12.21 -5.53
CA ALA A 102 -28.28 10.86 -5.96
C ALA A 102 -28.10 9.81 -4.85
N LEU A 103 -27.06 9.98 -4.01
CA LEU A 103 -26.84 9.12 -2.85
C LEU A 103 -27.93 9.31 -1.79
N ALA A 104 -28.31 10.56 -1.50
CA ALA A 104 -29.38 10.88 -0.55
C ALA A 104 -30.72 10.25 -0.97
N GLU A 105 -31.12 10.41 -2.24
CA GLU A 105 -32.34 9.81 -2.77
C GLU A 105 -32.34 8.27 -2.68
N ARG A 106 -31.18 7.65 -2.94
CA ARG A 106 -31.03 6.20 -2.84
C ARG A 106 -31.15 5.72 -1.39
N LEU A 107 -30.59 6.46 -0.43
CA LEU A 107 -30.70 6.14 0.99
C LEU A 107 -32.16 6.27 1.47
N GLU A 108 -32.84 7.35 1.10
CA GLU A 108 -34.26 7.54 1.43
C GLU A 108 -35.14 6.40 0.92
N ARG A 109 -34.88 5.93 -0.31
CA ARG A 109 -35.58 4.76 -0.87
C ARG A 109 -35.34 3.51 -0.04
N VAL A 110 -34.07 3.20 0.25
CA VAL A 110 -33.69 2.01 1.03
C VAL A 110 -34.29 2.07 2.44
N GLU A 111 -34.29 3.24 3.08
CA GLU A 111 -34.95 3.43 4.37
C GLU A 111 -36.46 3.22 4.29
N GLY A 112 -37.11 3.72 3.23
CA GLY A 112 -38.52 3.50 2.97
C GLY A 112 -38.86 2.02 2.80
N GLU A 113 -38.09 1.30 2.01
CA GLU A 113 -38.22 -0.15 1.79
C GLU A 113 -38.02 -0.92 3.11
N LEU A 114 -37.00 -0.57 3.91
CA LEU A 114 -36.75 -1.18 5.21
C LEU A 114 -37.91 -0.95 6.18
N ARG A 115 -38.47 0.27 6.21
CA ARG A 115 -39.66 0.59 7.04
C ARG A 115 -40.88 -0.21 6.57
N ALA A 116 -41.09 -0.33 5.27
CA ALA A 116 -42.19 -1.13 4.72
C ALA A 116 -42.04 -2.62 5.05
N LEU A 117 -40.82 -3.16 4.96
CA LEU A 117 -40.52 -4.54 5.32
C LEU A 117 -40.77 -4.79 6.81
N ARG A 118 -40.30 -3.90 7.69
CA ARG A 118 -40.55 -3.99 9.14
C ARG A 118 -42.03 -3.91 9.51
N ARG A 119 -42.85 -3.19 8.75
CA ARG A 119 -44.31 -3.13 8.96
C ARG A 119 -45.02 -4.40 8.49
N ARG A 120 -44.48 -5.09 7.47
CA ARG A 120 -45.03 -6.33 6.93
C ARG A 120 -44.65 -7.57 7.74
N THR A 121 -43.59 -7.47 8.54
CA THR A 121 -43.18 -8.50 9.49
C THR A 121 -43.44 -7.99 10.91
N PRO A 122 -44.71 -7.93 11.38
CA PRO A 122 -44.93 -7.78 12.81
C PRO A 122 -44.32 -9.00 13.51
N ALA A 123 -43.53 -8.75 14.55
CA ALA A 123 -43.03 -9.78 15.45
C ALA A 123 -44.19 -10.57 16.09
#